data_AF-A0A7C1F8J5-F1
#
_entry.id   AF-A0A7C1F8J5-F1
#
_cell.length_a   1.000
_cell.length_b   1.000
_cell.length_c   1.000
_cell.angle_alpha   90.00
_cell.angle_beta   90.00
_cell.angle_gamma   90.00
#
_symmetry.space_group_name_H-M   'P 1'
#
loop_
_entity.id
_entity.type
_entity.pdbx_description
1 polymer ?
#
loop_
_entity_poly.entity_id
_entity_poly.type
_entity_poly.pdbx_seq_one_letter_code
_entity_poly.pdbx_strand_id
1 'polypeptide(L)'
;MMLFQDFAFMSVYTVRGFLRACGLFVCCTLVFGVLTFTVRVTSAQEVTAPVEQTPTPSPFPTQAIHFVGYGETLLSIARYYRVTIIALAQANQISDPNTIYIGQRLLIPPAPTATLTQSPADVMNTAVNAAASVAANTVLIDTPIFTPTLIPPTVEIPTLSATLAFFTADTMPTPLPTSTAAIPTALMLNLPTSTQLPFVNVPTEPTSVNNPLANAANQANIPLTAANAPNLPPTTVNGIPINQIIVMDDRVQTNIRAIYEIGQILGRNPNAFSKVGDSTIENPFFMDRFDRGDYNLGDYAYLQPVIDFYRGSFARDSIAVRVGLHSWSVLDPMWADPYQCRGGESMLACEIRIHNPSVLIIRLGSNDAGIPRSVDRSLRGIVDFCIMNGIIPILGTKADRFDGANSPNNQIIRQIATDYGLLLWEYDLIAGTLPNRGLTGDGVHMNFTAHDYTQPSAFRFGHSVHSLTGLMALEAVMNVIQQDSP
;
A
#
# COMPACT_ATOMS: atom_id res chain seq x y z
N MET A 1 65.05 38.38 2.86
CA MET A 1 64.55 38.08 4.21
C MET A 1 63.10 37.66 4.04
N MET A 2 62.70 36.38 4.12
CA MET A 2 62.58 35.57 5.36
C MET A 2 61.85 36.40 6.43
N LEU A 3 60.68 36.06 6.97
CA LEU A 3 60.14 34.80 7.52
C LEU A 3 58.64 35.09 7.87
N PHE A 4 57.68 34.15 7.65
CA PHE A 4 57.14 33.19 8.65
C PHE A 4 56.51 33.93 9.86
N GLN A 5 55.23 33.77 10.24
CA GLN A 5 54.47 32.59 10.70
C GLN A 5 53.05 33.11 11.09
N ASP A 6 51.90 32.42 11.14
CA ASP A 6 51.62 31.07 11.65
C ASP A 6 50.09 30.74 11.57
N PHE A 7 49.75 29.44 11.46
CA PHE A 7 48.52 28.70 11.90
C PHE A 7 47.10 29.11 11.38
N ALA A 8 46.13 28.24 11.06
CA ALA A 8 45.84 26.86 11.46
C ALA A 8 44.83 26.12 10.52
N PHE A 9 45.16 24.85 10.25
CA PHE A 9 44.33 23.63 10.22
C PHE A 9 43.09 23.46 9.32
N MET A 10 43.22 22.57 8.33
CA MET A 10 42.16 21.64 7.91
C MET A 10 42.75 20.22 7.88
N SER A 11 42.33 19.38 8.84
CA SER A 11 42.84 18.02 9.05
C SER A 11 41.74 17.01 8.74
N VAL A 12 42.02 16.13 7.77
CA VAL A 12 41.25 14.91 7.49
C VAL A 12 41.82 13.80 8.37
N TYR A 13 41.01 13.34 9.33
CA TYR A 13 41.19 12.09 10.05
C TYR A 13 40.90 10.90 9.10
N THR A 14 41.84 9.96 8.88
CA THR A 14 42.04 8.65 9.56
C THR A 14 40.86 7.67 9.32
N VAL A 15 41.00 6.40 8.89
CA VAL A 15 41.62 5.25 9.60
C VAL A 15 41.70 4.01 8.68
N ARG A 16 42.89 3.39 8.68
CA ARG A 16 43.30 1.96 8.60
C ARG A 16 42.43 0.92 7.86
N GLY A 17 43.05 0.31 6.84
CA GLY A 17 42.87 -1.10 6.48
C GLY A 17 44.04 -1.95 6.97
N PHE A 18 43.73 -3.05 7.68
CA PHE A 18 44.64 -4.09 8.14
C PHE A 18 45.12 -4.94 6.95
N LEU A 19 46.44 -5.09 6.76
CA LEU A 19 47.03 -6.19 5.98
C LEU A 19 48.14 -6.82 6.82
N ARG A 20 47.88 -8.07 7.22
CA ARG A 20 48.84 -8.95 7.89
C ARG A 20 49.60 -9.75 6.84
N ALA A 21 50.90 -9.87 7.13
CA ALA A 21 51.81 -10.99 6.87
C ALA A 21 52.53 -11.07 5.51
N CYS A 22 53.78 -11.55 5.64
CA CYS A 22 54.84 -11.79 4.64
C CYS A 22 55.67 -10.53 4.33
N GLY A 23 56.87 -10.30 4.87
CA GLY A 23 57.88 -11.21 5.42
C GLY A 23 59.08 -11.23 4.47
N LEU A 24 59.96 -10.22 4.54
CA LEU A 24 61.35 -10.38 4.13
C LEU A 24 62.25 -9.27 4.69
N PHE A 25 63.26 -9.69 5.45
CA PHE A 25 64.39 -8.92 5.93
C PHE A 25 65.18 -8.34 4.75
N VAL A 26 65.54 -7.05 4.80
CA VAL A 26 66.62 -6.50 3.97
C VAL A 26 67.67 -5.90 4.90
N CYS A 27 68.79 -6.60 5.00
CA CYS A 27 70.02 -6.11 5.58
C CYS A 27 70.72 -5.20 4.56
N CYS A 28 71.15 -4.03 5.04
CA CYS A 28 71.84 -3.02 4.27
C CYS A 28 73.33 -3.40 4.14
N THR A 29 73.87 -3.44 2.92
CA THR A 29 75.27 -3.10 2.63
C THR A 29 75.42 -2.66 1.17
N LEU A 30 75.92 -1.44 1.01
CA LEU A 30 76.30 -0.77 -0.24
C LEU A 30 77.48 -1.46 -0.93
N VAL A 31 77.40 -1.71 -2.24
CA VAL A 31 78.52 -1.55 -3.18
C VAL A 31 77.97 -1.12 -4.55
N PHE A 32 78.47 0.02 -5.03
CA PHE A 32 78.26 0.57 -6.36
C PHE A 32 78.92 -0.32 -7.43
N GLY A 33 78.16 -0.72 -8.46
CA GLY A 33 78.68 -1.41 -9.63
C GLY A 33 77.68 -1.34 -10.78
N VAL A 34 77.98 -0.51 -11.77
CA VAL A 34 77.20 -0.30 -12.99
C VAL A 34 77.01 -1.63 -13.71
N LEU A 35 75.77 -2.11 -13.78
CA LEU A 35 75.37 -3.21 -14.67
C LEU A 35 74.29 -2.71 -15.63
N THR A 36 74.63 -2.69 -16.91
CA THR A 36 73.74 -2.45 -18.03
C THR A 36 72.65 -3.51 -18.07
N PHE A 37 71.42 -3.14 -17.73
CA PHE A 37 70.26 -4.00 -17.94
C PHE A 37 69.83 -3.92 -19.41
N THR A 38 70.06 -4.99 -20.16
CA THR A 38 69.32 -5.25 -21.39
C THR A 38 67.94 -5.76 -21.00
N VAL A 39 66.90 -4.96 -21.24
CA VAL A 39 65.51 -5.41 -21.10
C VAL A 39 65.21 -6.35 -22.26
N ARG A 40 65.26 -7.66 -22.02
CA ARG A 40 64.60 -8.63 -22.90
C ARG A 40 63.10 -8.55 -22.63
N VAL A 41 62.35 -7.96 -23.55
CA VAL A 41 60.90 -8.14 -23.60
C VAL A 41 60.66 -9.60 -23.99
N THR A 42 60.37 -10.42 -22.99
CA THR A 42 59.88 -11.79 -23.21
C THR A 42 58.38 -11.64 -23.47
N SER A 43 57.90 -12.23 -24.57
CA SER A 43 56.50 -12.21 -24.98
C SER A 43 55.56 -12.44 -23.81
N ALA A 44 54.55 -11.58 -23.67
CA ALA A 44 53.43 -11.83 -22.78
C ALA A 44 52.78 -13.15 -23.20
N GLN A 45 52.94 -14.17 -22.36
CA GLN A 45 52.14 -15.39 -22.46
C GLN A 45 50.72 -14.98 -22.12
N GLU A 46 49.83 -15.09 -23.10
CA GLU A 46 48.40 -14.88 -22.95
C GLU A 46 47.87 -15.95 -21.99
N VAL A 47 47.80 -15.61 -20.71
CA VAL A 47 47.10 -16.41 -19.71
C VAL A 47 45.62 -16.20 -19.99
N THR A 48 45.04 -17.14 -20.73
CA THR A 48 43.59 -17.28 -20.82
C THR A 48 43.06 -17.53 -19.41
N ALA A 49 42.49 -16.49 -18.81
CA ALA A 49 41.73 -16.63 -17.58
C ALA A 49 40.61 -17.67 -17.81
N PRO A 50 40.26 -18.51 -16.81
CA PRO A 50 39.07 -19.33 -16.91
C PRO A 50 37.89 -18.38 -17.10
N VAL A 51 37.15 -18.55 -18.20
CA VAL A 51 35.88 -17.86 -18.40
C VAL A 51 34.97 -18.24 -17.23
N GLU A 52 34.77 -17.32 -16.30
CA GLU A 52 33.75 -17.45 -15.27
C GLU A 52 32.40 -17.48 -15.99
N GLN A 53 31.85 -18.69 -16.12
CA GLN A 53 30.58 -18.93 -16.76
C GLN A 53 29.50 -18.20 -15.96
N THR A 54 28.84 -17.23 -16.59
CA THR A 54 27.56 -16.71 -16.08
C THR A 54 26.60 -17.90 -15.95
N PRO A 55 26.00 -18.14 -14.77
CA PRO A 55 25.11 -19.28 -14.62
C PRO A 55 23.93 -19.12 -15.57
N THR A 56 23.82 -20.06 -16.50
CA THR A 56 22.62 -20.26 -17.31
C THR A 56 21.43 -20.43 -16.35
N PRO A 57 20.26 -19.79 -16.58
CA PRO A 57 19.10 -20.00 -15.71
C PRO A 57 18.73 -21.49 -15.74
N SER A 58 19.02 -22.18 -14.64
CA SER A 58 18.63 -23.56 -14.43
C SER A 58 17.10 -23.65 -14.46
N PRO A 59 16.50 -24.68 -15.08
CA PRO A 59 15.09 -24.97 -14.89
C PRO A 59 14.83 -25.12 -13.39
N PHE A 60 13.82 -24.40 -12.90
CA PHE A 60 13.47 -24.33 -11.47
C PHE A 60 13.28 -25.74 -10.90
N PRO A 61 13.90 -26.06 -9.74
CA PRO A 61 13.68 -27.35 -9.11
C PRO A 61 12.21 -27.47 -8.67
N THR A 62 11.61 -28.58 -9.07
CA THR A 62 10.36 -29.13 -8.54
C THR A 62 10.53 -29.31 -7.02
N GLN A 63 9.74 -28.58 -6.21
CA GLN A 63 9.84 -28.47 -4.74
C GLN A 63 11.21 -28.03 -4.21
N ALA A 64 11.38 -26.72 -4.03
CA ALA A 64 12.50 -26.16 -3.28
C ALA A 64 12.16 -26.04 -1.78
N ILE A 65 13.15 -26.20 -0.91
CA ILE A 65 13.04 -25.86 0.51
C ILE A 65 13.80 -24.54 0.73
N HIS A 66 13.15 -23.58 1.38
CA HIS A 66 13.75 -22.29 1.76
C HIS A 66 13.81 -22.19 3.29
N PHE A 67 14.93 -21.70 3.82
CA PHE A 67 15.07 -21.38 5.24
C PHE A 67 14.98 -19.87 5.41
N VAL A 68 14.01 -19.40 6.18
CA VAL A 68 13.74 -17.98 6.38
C VAL A 68 14.97 -17.29 6.99
N GLY A 69 15.52 -16.32 6.27
CA GLY A 69 16.61 -15.46 6.67
C GLY A 69 16.16 -14.28 7.53
N TYR A 70 17.15 -13.54 8.05
CA TYR A 70 16.90 -12.32 8.82
C TYR A 70 16.22 -11.26 7.95
N GLY A 71 15.05 -10.79 8.38
CA GLY A 71 14.29 -9.74 7.70
C GLY A 71 13.50 -10.20 6.46
N GLU A 72 13.45 -11.50 6.18
CA GLU A 72 12.58 -12.05 5.14
C GLU A 72 11.13 -12.19 5.65
N THR A 73 10.18 -11.97 4.76
CA THR A 73 8.75 -12.13 5.00
C THR A 73 8.19 -13.21 4.06
N LEU A 74 7.01 -13.76 4.37
CA LEU A 74 6.39 -14.76 3.51
C LEU A 74 6.17 -14.20 2.09
N LEU A 75 5.90 -12.90 1.97
CA LEU A 75 5.78 -12.19 0.71
C LEU A 75 7.11 -12.02 -0.03
N SER A 76 8.18 -11.60 0.63
CA SER A 76 9.49 -11.44 -0.02
C SER A 76 9.98 -12.79 -0.57
N ILE A 77 9.73 -13.88 0.18
CA ILE A 77 10.05 -15.25 -0.21
C ILE A 77 9.15 -15.71 -1.35
N ALA A 78 7.82 -15.51 -1.25
CA ALA A 78 6.88 -15.86 -2.31
C ALA A 78 7.25 -15.18 -3.64
N ARG A 79 7.63 -13.90 -3.59
CA ARG A 79 8.12 -13.16 -4.77
C ARG A 79 9.41 -13.72 -5.33
N TYR A 80 10.38 -14.01 -4.47
CA TYR A 80 11.66 -14.58 -4.88
C TYR A 80 11.46 -15.88 -5.68
N TYR A 81 10.54 -16.73 -5.24
CA TYR A 81 10.20 -17.99 -5.91
C TYR A 81 9.07 -17.90 -6.95
N ARG A 82 8.54 -16.69 -7.21
CA ARG A 82 7.42 -16.46 -8.14
C ARG A 82 6.18 -17.34 -7.85
N VAL A 83 5.89 -17.54 -6.58
CA VAL A 83 4.66 -18.20 -6.09
C VAL A 83 3.76 -17.16 -5.43
N THR A 84 2.48 -17.45 -5.26
CA THR A 84 1.59 -16.56 -4.49
C THR A 84 1.82 -16.76 -2.99
N ILE A 85 1.60 -15.72 -2.19
CA ILE A 85 1.64 -15.83 -0.72
C ILE A 85 0.67 -16.93 -0.27
N ILE A 86 -0.52 -16.97 -0.86
CA ILE A 86 -1.57 -17.95 -0.53
C ILE A 86 -1.06 -19.37 -0.80
N ALA A 87 -0.48 -19.63 -1.98
CA ALA A 87 0.06 -20.95 -2.31
C ALA A 87 1.22 -21.33 -1.37
N LEU A 88 2.09 -20.37 -1.03
CA LEU A 88 3.19 -20.61 -0.11
C LEU A 88 2.70 -20.87 1.33
N ALA A 89 1.71 -20.11 1.81
CA ALA A 89 1.11 -20.28 3.13
C ALA A 89 0.39 -21.64 3.23
N GLN A 90 -0.41 -21.98 2.21
CA GLN A 90 -1.13 -23.25 2.13
C GLN A 90 -0.17 -24.44 2.07
N ALA A 91 0.89 -24.37 1.25
CA ALA A 91 1.91 -25.41 1.15
C ALA A 91 2.64 -25.67 2.49
N ASN A 92 2.63 -24.69 3.39
CA ASN A 92 3.32 -24.73 4.69
C ASN A 92 2.37 -24.75 5.90
N GLN A 93 1.06 -24.87 5.68
CA GLN A 93 0.05 -24.85 6.75
C GLN A 93 0.15 -23.61 7.66
N ILE A 94 0.58 -22.47 7.11
CA ILE A 94 0.73 -21.22 7.84
C ILE A 94 -0.65 -20.58 7.96
N SER A 95 -1.17 -20.51 9.19
CA SER A 95 -2.49 -19.92 9.47
C SER A 95 -2.46 -18.39 9.50
N ASP A 96 -1.34 -17.81 9.94
CA ASP A 96 -1.09 -16.37 9.90
C ASP A 96 0.13 -16.07 9.00
N PRO A 97 -0.08 -15.56 7.78
CA PRO A 97 0.98 -15.19 6.84
C PRO A 97 2.01 -14.18 7.38
N ASN A 98 1.68 -13.44 8.46
CA ASN A 98 2.58 -12.46 9.08
C ASN A 98 3.54 -13.09 10.09
N THR A 99 3.30 -14.34 10.49
CA THR A 99 4.08 -15.02 11.53
C THR A 99 4.96 -16.08 10.89
N ILE A 100 6.16 -15.68 10.48
CA ILE A 100 7.26 -16.59 10.15
C ILE A 100 8.50 -16.27 11.00
N TYR A 101 9.27 -17.31 11.32
CA TYR A 101 10.44 -17.20 12.20
C TYR A 101 11.73 -17.41 11.42
N ILE A 102 12.79 -16.72 11.84
CA ILE A 102 14.13 -16.95 11.29
C ILE A 102 14.52 -18.42 11.48
N GLY A 103 15.04 -19.05 10.44
CA GLY A 103 15.37 -20.46 10.38
C GLY A 103 14.18 -21.38 10.12
N GLN A 104 12.95 -20.84 9.99
CA GLN A 104 11.78 -21.64 9.64
C GLN A 104 11.95 -22.26 8.25
N ARG A 105 11.62 -23.55 8.15
CA ARG A 105 11.68 -24.31 6.90
C ARG A 105 10.36 -24.12 6.13
N LEU A 106 10.44 -23.54 4.93
CA LEU A 106 9.31 -23.37 4.03
C LEU A 106 9.47 -24.28 2.80
N LEU A 107 8.45 -25.09 2.55
CA LEU A 107 8.22 -25.81 1.30
C LEU A 107 7.74 -24.81 0.25
N ILE A 108 8.55 -24.59 -0.79
CA ILE A 108 8.18 -23.76 -1.92
C ILE A 108 7.33 -24.61 -2.87
N PRO A 109 6.04 -24.28 -3.07
CA PRO A 109 5.22 -25.00 -4.05
C PRO A 109 5.80 -24.78 -5.46
N PRO A 110 5.59 -25.70 -6.40
CA PRO A 110 5.93 -25.43 -7.79
C PRO A 110 5.22 -24.15 -8.23
N ALA A 111 5.95 -23.24 -8.86
CA ALA A 111 5.34 -22.08 -9.49
C ALA A 111 4.22 -22.58 -10.41
N PRO A 112 3.02 -22.00 -10.37
CA PRO A 112 1.98 -22.37 -11.32
C PRO A 112 2.62 -22.21 -12.68
N THR A 113 2.80 -23.34 -13.37
CA THR A 113 3.25 -23.31 -14.74
C THR A 113 2.11 -22.61 -15.43
N ALA A 114 2.33 -21.35 -15.81
CA ALA A 114 1.51 -20.72 -16.82
C ALA A 114 1.64 -21.66 -18.01
N THR A 115 0.68 -22.57 -18.15
CA THR A 115 0.37 -23.15 -19.43
C THR A 115 0.15 -21.91 -20.28
N LEU A 116 1.11 -21.58 -21.13
CA LEU A 116 0.92 -20.59 -22.16
C LEU A 116 -0.19 -21.15 -23.04
N THR A 117 -1.45 -20.94 -22.63
CA THR A 117 -2.59 -20.99 -23.52
C THR A 117 -2.37 -19.82 -24.47
N GLN A 118 -1.69 -20.20 -25.55
CA GLN A 118 -1.51 -19.57 -26.84
C GLN A 118 -1.94 -18.11 -26.96
N SER A 119 -1.01 -17.31 -27.48
CA SER A 119 -1.25 -15.97 -28.01
C SER A 119 -2.50 -15.97 -28.93
N PRO A 120 -3.36 -14.93 -28.89
CA PRO A 120 -4.49 -14.76 -29.81
C PRO A 120 -4.11 -14.84 -31.32
N ALA A 121 -2.83 -14.77 -31.65
CA ALA A 121 -2.31 -14.94 -33.00
C ALA A 121 -2.37 -16.39 -33.51
N ASP A 122 -2.26 -17.41 -32.65
CA ASP A 122 -2.24 -18.83 -33.08
C ASP A 122 -3.64 -19.42 -33.31
N VAL A 123 -4.68 -18.79 -32.74
CA VAL A 123 -6.09 -19.17 -32.96
C VAL A 123 -6.54 -18.79 -34.39
N MET A 124 -6.01 -17.70 -34.95
CA MET A 124 -6.39 -17.24 -36.28
C MET A 124 -5.83 -18.14 -37.40
N ASN A 125 -4.63 -18.72 -37.24
CA ASN A 125 -4.03 -19.59 -38.26
C ASN A 125 -4.57 -21.03 -38.26
N THR A 126 -5.22 -21.47 -37.18
CA THR A 126 -5.83 -22.81 -37.12
C THR A 126 -7.24 -22.81 -37.75
N ALA A 127 -7.98 -21.71 -37.64
CA ALA A 127 -9.30 -21.56 -38.27
C ALA A 127 -9.23 -21.48 -39.81
N VAL A 128 -8.18 -20.89 -40.37
CA VAL A 128 -8.00 -20.74 -41.83
C VAL A 128 -7.65 -22.09 -42.50
N ASN A 129 -6.95 -22.98 -41.81
CA ASN A 129 -6.57 -24.29 -42.36
C ASN A 129 -7.65 -25.37 -42.20
N ALA A 130 -8.58 -25.22 -41.24
CA ALA A 130 -9.75 -26.10 -41.11
C ALA A 130 -10.85 -25.79 -42.15
N ALA A 131 -10.98 -24.54 -42.58
CA ALA A 131 -11.95 -24.15 -43.62
C ALA A 131 -11.57 -24.66 -45.02
N ALA A 132 -10.30 -24.96 -45.27
CA ALA A 132 -9.81 -25.45 -46.56
C ALA A 132 -10.01 -26.96 -46.79
N SER A 133 -10.31 -27.76 -45.75
CA SER A 133 -10.48 -29.21 -45.88
C SER A 133 -11.94 -29.68 -45.95
N VAL A 134 -12.91 -28.79 -45.70
CA VAL A 134 -14.36 -29.14 -45.70
C VAL A 134 -15.03 -28.92 -47.07
N ALA A 135 -14.37 -28.24 -48.02
CA ALA A 135 -14.91 -28.00 -49.36
C ALA A 135 -14.78 -29.18 -50.34
N ALA A 136 -14.23 -30.34 -49.92
CA ALA A 136 -13.84 -31.40 -50.85
C ALA A 136 -14.76 -32.63 -50.91
N ASN A 137 -15.82 -32.76 -50.11
CA ASN A 137 -16.69 -33.94 -50.19
C ASN A 137 -18.17 -33.61 -49.97
N THR A 138 -18.89 -33.39 -51.06
CA THR A 138 -20.37 -33.33 -51.09
C THR A 138 -20.88 -34.42 -52.02
N VAL A 139 -21.53 -35.48 -51.50
CA VAL A 139 -22.54 -36.27 -52.24
C VAL A 139 -23.50 -36.97 -51.25
N LEU A 140 -24.78 -36.52 -51.28
CA LEU A 140 -26.10 -37.21 -51.21
C LEU A 140 -26.30 -38.35 -50.16
N ILE A 141 -27.44 -38.57 -49.48
CA ILE A 141 -28.85 -38.54 -49.91
C ILE A 141 -29.80 -38.62 -48.67
N ASP A 142 -31.00 -38.05 -48.83
CA ASP A 142 -32.34 -38.39 -48.31
C ASP A 142 -32.71 -38.53 -46.82
N THR A 143 -33.75 -37.75 -46.47
CA THR A 143 -34.61 -37.74 -45.26
C THR A 143 -35.66 -38.89 -45.29
N PRO A 144 -36.34 -39.31 -44.18
CA PRO A 144 -37.46 -38.52 -43.60
C PRO A 144 -37.76 -38.63 -42.08
N ILE A 145 -38.24 -37.51 -41.52
CA ILE A 145 -39.40 -37.27 -40.62
C ILE A 145 -39.83 -38.37 -39.62
N PHE A 146 -39.84 -38.08 -38.30
CA PHE A 146 -41.01 -38.31 -37.40
C PHE A 146 -40.89 -37.56 -36.04
N THR A 147 -42.06 -37.35 -35.42
CA THR A 147 -42.57 -36.33 -34.47
C THR A 147 -42.06 -36.31 -33.02
N PRO A 148 -42.27 -35.22 -32.24
CA PRO A 148 -41.87 -35.12 -30.84
C PRO A 148 -42.94 -35.66 -29.88
N THR A 149 -42.53 -36.29 -28.77
CA THR A 149 -43.42 -36.59 -27.62
C THR A 149 -42.72 -36.20 -26.32
N LEU A 150 -43.47 -35.48 -25.48
CA LEU A 150 -43.08 -34.92 -24.18
C LEU A 150 -43.07 -35.99 -23.08
N ILE A 151 -41.98 -36.09 -22.32
CA ILE A 151 -41.95 -36.67 -20.97
C ILE A 151 -40.98 -35.83 -20.11
N PRO A 152 -41.37 -35.35 -18.92
CA PRO A 152 -40.47 -34.64 -18.00
C PRO A 152 -39.62 -35.61 -17.16
N PRO A 153 -38.35 -35.30 -16.84
CA PRO A 153 -37.56 -36.12 -15.94
C PRO A 153 -37.81 -35.77 -14.46
N THR A 154 -38.07 -36.81 -13.67
CA THR A 154 -38.08 -36.81 -12.20
C THR A 154 -36.63 -36.82 -11.69
N VAL A 155 -36.30 -35.97 -10.72
CA VAL A 155 -34.99 -35.91 -10.09
C VAL A 155 -35.06 -36.60 -8.72
N GLU A 156 -34.28 -37.67 -8.54
CA GLU A 156 -34.03 -38.29 -7.23
C GLU A 156 -32.77 -37.69 -6.58
N ILE A 157 -32.88 -37.31 -5.31
CA ILE A 157 -31.79 -36.84 -4.44
C ILE A 157 -31.39 -38.01 -3.52
N PRO A 158 -30.09 -38.37 -3.40
CA PRO A 158 -29.68 -39.36 -2.40
C PRO A 158 -29.44 -38.70 -1.03
N THR A 159 -30.14 -39.19 -0.02
CA THR A 159 -29.91 -38.93 1.41
C THR A 159 -28.81 -39.85 1.96
N LEU A 160 -27.77 -39.28 2.59
CA LEU A 160 -26.78 -40.04 3.38
C LEU A 160 -27.23 -40.12 4.85
N SER A 161 -27.37 -41.35 5.32
CA SER A 161 -27.74 -41.70 6.70
C SER A 161 -26.49 -41.90 7.56
N ALA A 162 -26.44 -41.23 8.72
CA ALA A 162 -25.42 -41.41 9.75
C ALA A 162 -25.65 -42.71 10.52
N THR A 163 -24.57 -43.42 10.84
CA THR A 163 -24.59 -44.56 11.77
C THR A 163 -23.62 -44.26 12.92
N LEU A 164 -24.14 -44.22 14.15
CA LEU A 164 -23.37 -44.17 15.39
C LEU A 164 -22.80 -45.57 15.71
N ALA A 165 -21.54 -45.62 16.15
CA ALA A 165 -20.99 -46.76 16.87
C ALA A 165 -20.46 -46.29 18.23
N PHE A 166 -20.92 -46.96 19.29
CA PHE A 166 -20.51 -46.80 20.68
C PHE A 166 -19.12 -47.41 20.91
N PHE A 167 -18.29 -46.75 21.72
CA PHE A 167 -17.21 -47.40 22.48
C PHE A 167 -17.14 -46.85 23.90
N THR A 168 -16.94 -47.77 24.83
CA THR A 168 -16.97 -47.66 26.29
C THR A 168 -15.72 -47.00 26.87
N ALA A 169 -15.91 -46.34 28.02
CA ALA A 169 -14.89 -45.71 28.84
C ALA A 169 -13.98 -46.73 29.55
N ASP A 170 -12.70 -46.40 29.70
CA ASP A 170 -11.93 -46.75 30.89
C ASP A 170 -10.71 -45.83 31.12
N THR A 171 -10.59 -45.42 32.39
CA THR A 171 -9.41 -44.99 33.17
C THR A 171 -8.40 -43.95 32.64
N MET A 172 -8.33 -42.79 33.31
CA MET A 172 -7.08 -42.02 33.52
C MET A 172 -7.01 -41.53 34.98
N PRO A 173 -5.82 -41.44 35.62
CA PRO A 173 -5.69 -41.24 37.06
C PRO A 173 -5.59 -39.77 37.52
N THR A 174 -5.95 -39.60 38.78
CA THR A 174 -5.87 -38.48 39.75
C THR A 174 -4.75 -37.44 39.63
N PRO A 175 -4.99 -36.21 40.16
CA PRO A 175 -3.98 -35.50 40.95
C PRO A 175 -4.51 -34.91 42.28
N LEU A 176 -3.68 -34.89 43.33
CA LEU A 176 -3.74 -34.00 44.51
C LEU A 176 -2.38 -34.09 45.28
N PRO A 177 -1.94 -33.12 46.13
CA PRO A 177 -2.81 -32.13 46.76
C PRO A 177 -2.35 -30.67 46.99
N THR A 178 -3.40 -29.87 47.19
CA THR A 178 -3.61 -28.62 47.94
C THR A 178 -2.46 -27.91 48.64
N SER A 179 -2.44 -26.58 48.46
CA SER A 179 -2.11 -25.61 49.53
C SER A 179 -3.17 -24.51 49.58
N THR A 180 -3.74 -24.36 50.76
CA THR A 180 -4.78 -23.43 51.22
C THR A 180 -4.22 -22.05 51.55
N ALA A 181 -4.92 -20.99 51.16
CA ALA A 181 -4.95 -19.72 51.91
C ALA A 181 -6.28 -19.00 51.69
N ALA A 182 -6.77 -18.40 52.76
CA ALA A 182 -8.15 -18.04 53.05
C ALA A 182 -8.71 -16.80 52.32
N ILE A 183 -10.04 -16.83 52.22
CA ILE A 183 -10.96 -15.71 51.94
C ILE A 183 -11.00 -14.76 53.15
N PRO A 184 -11.25 -13.45 52.92
CA PRO A 184 -12.32 -12.82 53.69
C PRO A 184 -13.38 -12.18 52.78
N THR A 185 -14.62 -12.42 53.17
CA THR A 185 -15.85 -11.85 52.63
C THR A 185 -16.13 -10.49 53.28
N ALA A 186 -16.84 -9.65 52.51
CA ALA A 186 -17.62 -8.48 52.90
C ALA A 186 -16.91 -7.11 52.85
N LEU A 187 -17.21 -6.34 51.80
CA LEU A 187 -18.01 -5.12 51.98
C LEU A 187 -18.72 -4.79 50.66
N MET A 188 -20.05 -4.91 50.63
CA MET A 188 -20.87 -4.31 49.58
C MET A 188 -20.87 -2.80 49.78
N LEU A 189 -20.49 -2.05 48.75
CA LEU A 189 -20.77 -0.63 48.66
C LEU A 189 -21.42 -0.30 47.31
N ASN A 190 -22.57 0.34 47.47
CA ASN A 190 -23.57 0.73 46.49
C ASN A 190 -23.04 1.50 45.28
N LEU A 191 -23.66 1.23 44.13
CA LEU A 191 -23.77 2.16 42.99
C LEU A 191 -24.32 3.51 43.46
N PRO A 192 -23.76 4.65 43.02
CA PRO A 192 -24.48 5.91 43.03
C PRO A 192 -25.21 6.13 41.71
N THR A 193 -26.52 6.22 41.86
CA THR A 193 -27.49 6.78 40.93
C THR A 193 -27.13 8.23 40.59
N SER A 194 -27.43 8.62 39.35
CA SER A 194 -27.43 9.99 38.82
C SER A 194 -28.02 11.00 39.82
N THR A 195 -27.20 11.95 40.26
CA THR A 195 -27.64 13.18 40.92
C THR A 195 -27.21 14.38 40.09
N GLN A 196 -28.24 15.04 39.57
CA GLN A 196 -28.25 16.31 38.87
C GLN A 196 -27.59 17.42 39.72
N LEU A 197 -26.60 18.13 39.17
CA LEU A 197 -26.04 19.34 39.77
C LEU A 197 -26.90 20.57 39.41
N PRO A 198 -26.97 21.60 40.28
CA PRO A 198 -27.90 22.72 40.12
C PRO A 198 -27.43 23.73 39.10
N PHE A 199 -28.38 24.23 38.32
CA PHE A 199 -28.24 25.35 37.39
C PHE A 199 -27.94 26.66 38.15
N VAL A 200 -26.94 27.41 37.69
CA VAL A 200 -26.74 28.82 38.04
C VAL A 200 -27.55 29.67 37.06
N ASN A 201 -28.51 30.43 37.59
CA ASN A 201 -29.34 31.38 36.85
C ASN A 201 -28.51 32.60 36.40
N VAL A 202 -28.54 32.91 35.09
CA VAL A 202 -28.22 34.23 34.56
C VAL A 202 -29.52 34.83 34.00
N PRO A 203 -29.92 36.08 34.32
CA PRO A 203 -31.23 36.62 33.96
C PRO A 203 -31.40 36.87 32.46
N THR A 204 -32.60 36.53 31.99
CA THR A 204 -33.19 36.76 30.66
C THR A 204 -33.77 38.17 30.51
N GLU A 205 -33.65 38.78 29.32
CA GLU A 205 -34.80 39.33 28.55
C GLU A 205 -34.41 39.68 27.08
N PRO A 206 -35.36 39.90 26.14
CA PRO A 206 -35.84 38.86 25.21
C PRO A 206 -35.73 39.23 23.71
N THR A 207 -35.95 38.29 22.78
CA THR A 207 -37.00 38.39 21.71
C THR A 207 -36.99 37.28 20.65
N SER A 208 -38.20 36.73 20.47
CA SER A 208 -38.87 36.10 19.31
C SER A 208 -38.16 35.06 18.43
N VAL A 209 -38.67 33.84 18.58
CA VAL A 209 -38.65 32.73 17.63
C VAL A 209 -39.53 33.05 16.42
N ASN A 210 -39.03 32.80 15.20
CA ASN A 210 -39.87 32.52 14.03
C ASN A 210 -39.31 31.30 13.29
N ASN A 211 -40.18 30.30 13.19
CA ASN A 211 -39.97 29.00 12.57
C ASN A 211 -40.48 29.04 11.11
N PRO A 212 -39.65 28.81 10.07
CA PRO A 212 -40.15 28.70 8.71
C PRO A 212 -40.23 27.23 8.26
N LEU A 213 -41.14 26.48 8.89
CA LEU A 213 -41.69 25.22 8.36
C LEU A 213 -43.21 25.37 8.19
N ALA A 214 -43.62 26.50 7.61
CA ALA A 214 -44.99 26.77 7.16
C ALA A 214 -44.99 27.99 6.24
N ASN A 215 -44.57 27.83 4.97
CA ASN A 215 -44.92 28.73 3.85
C ASN A 215 -44.47 28.19 2.47
N ALA A 216 -44.54 26.88 2.26
CA ALA A 216 -44.25 26.24 0.96
C ALA A 216 -45.51 25.94 0.14
N ALA A 217 -46.54 26.79 0.24
CA ALA A 217 -47.76 26.67 -0.56
C ALA A 217 -48.30 28.06 -0.91
N ASN A 218 -47.55 28.80 -1.74
CA ASN A 218 -48.07 29.85 -2.65
C ASN A 218 -46.90 30.62 -3.29
N GLN A 219 -46.14 29.98 -4.18
CA GLN A 219 -45.50 30.63 -5.32
C GLN A 219 -45.46 29.64 -6.49
N ALA A 220 -46.64 29.40 -7.08
CA ALA A 220 -46.74 28.93 -8.45
C ALA A 220 -46.46 30.12 -9.38
N ASN A 221 -45.67 29.88 -10.45
CA ASN A 221 -45.16 30.82 -11.46
C ASN A 221 -43.87 31.58 -11.12
N ILE A 222 -42.78 30.83 -10.97
CA ILE A 222 -41.46 31.25 -11.47
C ILE A 222 -41.20 30.42 -12.74
N PRO A 223 -40.75 31.00 -13.87
CA PRO A 223 -40.38 30.20 -15.03
C PRO A 223 -39.29 29.21 -14.59
N LEU A 224 -39.46 27.91 -14.85
CA LEU A 224 -38.36 26.95 -14.76
C LEU A 224 -37.25 27.43 -15.70
N THR A 225 -36.31 28.22 -15.17
CA THR A 225 -34.99 28.35 -15.77
C THR A 225 -34.39 26.97 -15.75
N ALA A 226 -34.06 26.46 -16.94
CA ALA A 226 -33.54 25.14 -17.22
C ALA A 226 -32.83 24.52 -16.01
N ALA A 227 -33.38 23.43 -15.49
CA ALA A 227 -32.61 22.52 -14.67
C ALA A 227 -31.35 22.17 -15.48
N ASN A 228 -30.19 22.61 -14.99
CA ASN A 228 -28.91 22.30 -15.61
C ASN A 228 -28.87 20.78 -15.79
N ALA A 229 -28.68 20.32 -17.02
CA ALA A 229 -28.29 18.94 -17.26
C ALA A 229 -27.13 18.61 -16.31
N PRO A 230 -27.05 17.39 -15.74
CA PRO A 230 -25.90 17.03 -14.91
C PRO A 230 -24.63 17.29 -15.73
N ASN A 231 -23.83 18.27 -15.30
CA ASN A 231 -22.56 18.54 -15.93
C ASN A 231 -21.79 17.21 -15.90
N LEU A 232 -21.30 16.78 -17.07
CA LEU A 232 -20.42 15.61 -17.12
C LEU A 232 -19.25 15.86 -16.16
N PRO A 233 -18.82 14.84 -15.39
CA PRO A 233 -17.66 14.97 -14.51
C PRO A 233 -16.46 15.55 -15.26
N PRO A 234 -15.71 16.50 -14.65
CA PRO A 234 -14.49 17.02 -15.24
C PRO A 234 -13.53 15.88 -15.59
N THR A 235 -12.91 15.93 -16.76
CA THR A 235 -11.91 14.93 -17.21
C THR A 235 -10.48 15.36 -16.93
N THR A 236 -10.28 16.61 -16.50
CA THR A 236 -8.97 17.19 -16.20
C THR A 236 -9.02 18.03 -14.92
N VAL A 237 -7.88 18.16 -14.24
CA VAL A 237 -7.64 19.14 -13.17
C VAL A 237 -6.46 19.99 -13.58
N ASN A 238 -6.63 21.32 -13.62
CA ASN A 238 -5.61 22.26 -14.10
C ASN A 238 -5.04 21.90 -15.49
N GLY A 239 -5.89 21.34 -16.37
CA GLY A 239 -5.51 20.92 -17.71
C GLY A 239 -4.77 19.57 -17.78
N ILE A 240 -4.49 18.92 -16.64
CA ILE A 240 -3.91 17.57 -16.60
C ILE A 240 -5.04 16.53 -16.60
N PRO A 241 -5.05 15.55 -17.52
CA PRO A 241 -6.02 14.46 -17.52
C PRO A 241 -6.04 13.70 -16.19
N ILE A 242 -7.24 13.39 -15.68
CA ILE A 242 -7.39 12.68 -14.40
C ILE A 242 -6.68 11.33 -14.40
N ASN A 243 -6.67 10.61 -15.53
CA ASN A 243 -5.96 9.32 -15.64
C ASN A 243 -4.42 9.44 -15.59
N GLN A 244 -3.86 10.64 -15.65
CA GLN A 244 -2.44 10.89 -15.39
C GLN A 244 -2.18 11.27 -13.92
N ILE A 245 -3.20 11.74 -13.20
CA ILE A 245 -3.14 12.09 -11.78
C ILE A 245 -3.41 10.86 -10.93
N ILE A 246 -4.41 10.07 -11.33
CA ILE A 246 -4.86 8.84 -10.70
C ILE A 246 -4.49 7.70 -11.65
N VAL A 247 -3.28 7.17 -11.50
CA VAL A 247 -2.75 6.14 -12.39
C VAL A 247 -3.18 4.78 -11.88
N MET A 248 -4.11 4.16 -12.62
CA MET A 248 -4.72 2.87 -12.30
C MET A 248 -5.08 2.13 -13.58
N ASP A 249 -4.24 1.17 -13.97
CA ASP A 249 -4.50 0.26 -15.09
C ASP A 249 -5.25 -1.01 -14.63
N ASP A 250 -5.55 -1.92 -15.56
CA ASP A 250 -6.28 -3.16 -15.26
C ASP A 250 -5.52 -4.07 -14.28
N ARG A 251 -4.18 -4.05 -14.30
CA ARG A 251 -3.36 -4.79 -13.34
C ARG A 251 -3.51 -4.21 -11.94
N VAL A 252 -3.51 -2.88 -11.81
CA VAL A 252 -3.75 -2.20 -10.54
C VAL A 252 -5.15 -2.53 -10.01
N GLN A 253 -6.19 -2.46 -10.85
CA GLN A 253 -7.56 -2.79 -10.44
C GLN A 253 -7.67 -4.25 -9.95
N THR A 254 -7.07 -5.20 -10.69
CA THR A 254 -7.03 -6.62 -10.30
C THR A 254 -6.35 -6.81 -8.95
N ASN A 255 -5.24 -6.10 -8.71
CA ASN A 255 -4.51 -6.18 -7.45
C ASN A 255 -5.29 -5.55 -6.29
N ILE A 256 -5.98 -4.43 -6.51
CA ILE A 256 -6.88 -3.81 -5.52
C ILE A 256 -7.95 -4.83 -5.08
N ARG A 257 -8.61 -5.50 -6.02
CA ARG A 257 -9.62 -6.54 -5.71
C ARG A 257 -9.02 -7.67 -4.86
N ALA A 258 -7.86 -8.20 -5.25
CA ALA A 258 -7.20 -9.27 -4.52
C ALA A 258 -6.82 -8.88 -3.08
N ILE A 259 -6.30 -7.65 -2.88
CA ILE A 259 -5.98 -7.14 -1.55
C ILE A 259 -7.26 -6.92 -0.73
N TYR A 260 -8.31 -6.39 -1.36
CA TYR A 260 -9.60 -6.16 -0.73
C TYR A 260 -10.23 -7.47 -0.23
N GLU A 261 -10.24 -8.52 -1.05
CA GLU A 261 -10.75 -9.85 -0.67
C GLU A 261 -10.04 -10.41 0.57
N ILE A 262 -8.70 -10.30 0.61
CA ILE A 262 -7.91 -10.65 1.79
C ILE A 262 -8.33 -9.78 2.99
N GLY A 263 -8.51 -8.48 2.77
CA GLY A 263 -9.00 -7.54 3.78
C GLY A 263 -10.36 -7.94 4.36
N GLN A 264 -11.30 -8.36 3.52
CA GLN A 264 -12.62 -8.82 3.96
C GLN A 264 -12.52 -10.11 4.79
N ILE A 265 -11.66 -11.06 4.40
CA ILE A 265 -11.38 -12.27 5.21
C ILE A 265 -10.80 -11.90 6.58
N LEU A 266 -9.93 -10.90 6.63
CA LEU A 266 -9.32 -10.38 7.86
C LEU A 266 -10.24 -9.44 8.67
N GLY A 267 -11.46 -9.18 8.18
CA GLY A 267 -12.45 -8.33 8.85
C GLY A 267 -12.15 -6.82 8.76
N ARG A 268 -11.43 -6.36 7.74
CA ARG A 268 -11.18 -4.92 7.50
C ARG A 268 -12.48 -4.18 7.19
N ASN A 269 -12.62 -2.99 7.76
CA ASN A 269 -13.80 -2.16 7.51
C ASN A 269 -13.73 -1.57 6.09
N PRO A 270 -14.64 -1.95 5.18
CA PRO A 270 -14.64 -1.45 3.81
C PRO A 270 -14.87 0.07 3.73
N ASN A 271 -15.58 0.63 4.71
CA ASN A 271 -15.94 2.05 4.81
C ASN A 271 -14.90 2.90 5.55
N ALA A 272 -13.69 2.38 5.81
CA ALA A 272 -12.65 3.12 6.51
C ALA A 272 -11.35 3.14 5.72
N PHE A 273 -10.78 4.33 5.58
CA PHE A 273 -9.37 4.51 5.23
C PHE A 273 -8.57 5.09 6.40
N SER A 274 -7.25 4.93 6.37
CA SER A 274 -6.29 5.60 7.25
C SER A 274 -5.18 6.28 6.44
N LYS A 275 -4.32 7.03 7.12
CA LYS A 275 -3.24 7.83 6.53
C LYS A 275 -1.90 7.45 7.15
N VAL A 276 -0.84 7.37 6.35
CA VAL A 276 0.56 7.26 6.81
C VAL A 276 1.36 8.36 6.14
N GLY A 277 2.00 9.20 6.94
CA GLY A 277 2.73 10.33 6.36
C GLY A 277 3.34 11.30 7.34
N ASP A 278 3.85 12.38 6.78
CA ASP A 278 4.43 13.47 7.52
C ASP A 278 3.45 14.66 7.66
N SER A 279 3.97 15.83 8.04
CA SER A 279 3.18 17.06 8.19
C SER A 279 2.44 17.49 6.92
N THR A 280 2.80 16.97 5.74
CA THR A 280 2.11 17.32 4.49
C THR A 280 0.72 16.70 4.36
N ILE A 281 0.40 15.69 5.18
CA ILE A 281 -0.94 15.06 5.26
C ILE A 281 -1.56 15.11 6.66
N GLU A 282 -1.06 16.00 7.52
CA GLU A 282 -1.57 16.17 8.88
C GLU A 282 -2.92 16.91 8.90
N ASN A 283 -3.75 16.56 9.87
CA ASN A 283 -4.94 17.35 10.19
C ASN A 283 -4.56 18.65 10.90
N PRO A 284 -5.35 19.73 10.77
CA PRO A 284 -6.62 19.82 10.04
C PRO A 284 -6.44 20.14 8.54
N PHE A 285 -5.21 20.10 8.02
CA PHE A 285 -4.92 20.68 6.71
C PHE A 285 -5.19 19.74 5.54
N PHE A 286 -5.13 18.42 5.76
CA PHE A 286 -5.38 17.42 4.72
C PHE A 286 -6.71 16.70 4.93
N MET A 287 -7.66 16.96 4.04
CA MET A 287 -8.96 16.30 3.92
C MET A 287 -9.93 16.38 5.12
N ASP A 288 -9.50 16.79 6.32
CA ASP A 288 -10.32 16.92 7.54
C ASP A 288 -11.69 17.61 7.31
N ARG A 289 -11.71 18.64 6.45
CA ARG A 289 -12.90 19.39 6.07
C ARG A 289 -14.06 18.55 5.52
N PHE A 290 -13.76 17.42 4.89
CA PHE A 290 -14.80 16.58 4.30
C PHE A 290 -15.70 15.93 5.37
N ASP A 291 -15.22 15.72 6.59
CA ASP A 291 -16.07 15.28 7.72
C ASP A 291 -16.79 16.45 8.41
N ARG A 292 -16.24 17.67 8.29
CA ARG A 292 -16.81 18.88 8.92
C ARG A 292 -17.87 19.57 8.07
N GLY A 293 -17.91 19.28 6.77
CA GLY A 293 -18.90 19.84 5.84
C GLY A 293 -18.56 21.24 5.33
N ASP A 294 -17.36 21.75 5.59
CA ASP A 294 -16.89 23.08 5.16
C ASP A 294 -16.17 23.03 3.80
N TYR A 295 -16.89 22.54 2.79
CA TYR A 295 -16.47 22.47 1.40
C TYR A 295 -17.64 22.68 0.44
N ASN A 296 -17.35 22.97 -0.82
CA ASN A 296 -18.31 22.98 -1.92
C ASN A 296 -17.69 22.30 -3.14
N LEU A 297 -18.26 21.16 -3.55
CA LEU A 297 -17.70 20.32 -4.62
C LEU A 297 -17.86 20.90 -6.02
N GLY A 298 -18.80 21.82 -6.26
CA GLY A 298 -19.04 22.37 -7.61
C GLY A 298 -19.21 21.27 -8.66
N ASP A 299 -18.45 21.35 -9.76
CA ASP A 299 -18.46 20.34 -10.83
C ASP A 299 -17.94 18.95 -10.39
N TYR A 300 -17.36 18.84 -9.19
CA TYR A 300 -16.91 17.59 -8.58
C TYR A 300 -17.93 16.96 -7.64
N ALA A 301 -19.21 17.36 -7.72
CA ALA A 301 -20.28 16.82 -6.87
C ALA A 301 -20.42 15.29 -6.92
N TYR A 302 -19.94 14.64 -7.99
CA TYR A 302 -19.86 13.18 -8.10
C TYR A 302 -18.96 12.53 -7.05
N LEU A 303 -18.08 13.29 -6.37
CA LEU A 303 -17.23 12.80 -5.28
C LEU A 303 -17.95 12.74 -3.92
N GLN A 304 -19.17 13.28 -3.81
CA GLN A 304 -19.93 13.25 -2.55
C GLN A 304 -20.12 11.82 -2.00
N PRO A 305 -20.48 10.80 -2.80
CA PRO A 305 -20.61 9.43 -2.30
C PRO A 305 -19.33 8.88 -1.65
N VAL A 306 -18.15 9.35 -2.07
CA VAL A 306 -16.86 8.94 -1.50
C VAL A 306 -16.68 9.51 -0.10
N ILE A 307 -17.10 10.76 0.09
CA ILE A 307 -17.09 11.43 1.40
C ILE A 307 -18.05 10.69 2.34
N ASP A 308 -19.24 10.33 1.84
CA ASP A 308 -20.23 9.61 2.63
C ASP A 308 -19.76 8.18 2.97
N PHE A 309 -19.14 7.49 2.02
CA PHE A 309 -18.64 6.12 2.16
C PHE A 309 -17.50 6.00 3.17
N TYR A 310 -16.64 7.01 3.26
CA TYR A 310 -15.48 7.05 4.16
C TYR A 310 -15.65 8.00 5.35
N ARG A 311 -16.90 8.34 5.68
CA ARG A 311 -17.21 9.28 6.78
C ARG A 311 -16.55 8.86 8.09
N GLY A 312 -15.90 9.81 8.76
CA GLY A 312 -15.16 9.61 10.00
C GLY A 312 -13.70 9.18 9.80
N SER A 313 -13.24 9.00 8.57
CA SER A 313 -11.82 8.80 8.26
C SER A 313 -11.07 10.08 7.86
N PHE A 314 -11.79 11.15 7.51
CA PHE A 314 -11.18 12.37 7.01
C PHE A 314 -10.61 13.23 8.15
N ALA A 315 -11.42 13.57 9.15
CA ALA A 315 -11.02 14.41 10.29
C ALA A 315 -10.33 13.64 11.43
N ARG A 316 -10.20 12.32 11.30
CA ARG A 316 -9.52 11.50 12.30
C ARG A 316 -8.01 11.68 12.21
N ASP A 317 -7.39 11.93 13.36
CA ASP A 317 -5.93 11.95 13.51
C ASP A 317 -5.40 10.51 13.39
N SER A 318 -4.45 10.31 12.48
CA SER A 318 -3.77 9.02 12.33
C SER A 318 -2.53 9.00 13.22
N ILE A 319 -2.36 7.92 13.98
CA ILE A 319 -1.19 7.71 14.85
C ILE A 319 0.08 7.51 14.00
N ALA A 320 -0.10 7.11 12.74
CA ALA A 320 0.95 6.94 11.76
C ALA A 320 1.19 8.20 10.89
N VAL A 321 0.66 9.36 11.31
CA VAL A 321 1.01 10.67 10.75
C VAL A 321 1.74 11.50 11.79
N ARG A 322 2.94 11.99 11.49
CA ARG A 322 3.72 12.84 12.40
C ARG A 322 4.50 13.91 11.67
N VAL A 323 4.59 15.10 12.26
CA VAL A 323 5.48 16.15 11.76
C VAL A 323 6.91 15.65 11.68
N GLY A 324 7.54 15.80 10.51
CA GLY A 324 8.91 15.36 10.28
C GLY A 324 9.10 13.84 10.14
N LEU A 325 8.02 13.06 9.97
CA LEU A 325 8.14 11.61 9.86
C LEU A 325 8.98 11.20 8.66
N HIS A 326 9.91 10.27 8.89
CA HIS A 326 10.68 9.61 7.85
C HIS A 326 10.09 8.24 7.52
N SER A 327 10.30 7.79 6.29
CA SER A 327 9.85 6.48 5.82
C SER A 327 10.34 5.30 6.66
N TRP A 328 11.58 5.36 7.15
CA TRP A 328 12.22 4.27 7.89
C TRP A 328 11.69 4.10 9.33
N SER A 329 10.97 5.08 9.87
CA SER A 329 10.43 5.04 11.23
C SER A 329 9.07 4.36 11.34
N VAL A 330 8.32 4.24 10.23
CA VAL A 330 6.90 3.81 10.24
C VAL A 330 6.70 2.40 10.80
N LEU A 331 7.65 1.50 10.53
CA LEU A 331 7.61 0.11 10.98
C LEU A 331 8.45 -0.15 12.23
N ASP A 332 9.13 0.86 12.75
CA ASP A 332 9.97 0.74 13.94
C ASP A 332 9.13 0.98 15.21
N PRO A 333 8.97 -0.03 16.10
CA PRO A 333 8.23 0.11 17.34
C PRO A 333 8.76 1.19 18.29
N MET A 334 10.04 1.58 18.17
CA MET A 334 10.61 2.65 18.99
C MET A 334 9.96 4.01 18.73
N TRP A 335 9.30 4.16 17.58
CA TRP A 335 8.62 5.39 17.19
C TRP A 335 7.11 5.34 17.43
N ALA A 336 6.56 4.23 17.90
CA ALA A 336 5.13 4.12 18.19
C ALA A 336 4.73 4.97 19.42
N ASP A 337 3.47 5.40 19.48
CA ASP A 337 2.95 6.11 20.65
C ASP A 337 2.78 5.13 21.82
N PRO A 338 3.50 5.30 22.95
CA PRO A 338 3.46 4.33 24.04
C PRO A 338 2.14 4.35 24.85
N TYR A 339 1.31 5.37 24.68
CA TYR A 339 0.01 5.50 25.34
C TYR A 339 -1.13 4.88 24.52
N GLN A 340 -0.98 4.82 23.19
CA GLN A 340 -1.99 4.26 22.29
C GLN A 340 -1.62 2.87 21.75
N CYS A 341 -0.32 2.61 21.58
CA CYS A 341 0.20 1.40 20.95
C CYS A 341 0.68 0.38 21.98
N ARG A 342 0.59 -0.90 21.61
CA ARG A 342 1.07 -2.02 22.43
C ARG A 342 2.60 -2.06 22.42
N GLY A 343 3.20 -2.63 23.47
CA GLY A 343 4.64 -2.85 23.50
C GLY A 343 5.12 -3.68 22.30
N GLY A 344 6.13 -3.18 21.58
CA GLY A 344 6.67 -3.83 20.38
C GLY A 344 5.82 -3.65 19.10
N GLU A 345 4.72 -2.90 19.17
CA GLU A 345 3.89 -2.58 18.02
C GLU A 345 4.46 -1.36 17.27
N SER A 346 4.48 -1.40 15.94
CA SER A 346 4.82 -0.21 15.12
C SER A 346 3.65 0.76 15.05
N MET A 347 3.88 2.03 14.70
CA MET A 347 2.79 3.00 14.55
C MET A 347 1.78 2.58 13.47
N LEU A 348 2.25 1.95 12.38
CA LEU A 348 1.37 1.44 11.34
C LEU A 348 0.53 0.26 11.83
N ALA A 349 1.15 -0.71 12.53
CA ALA A 349 0.41 -1.82 13.12
C ALA A 349 -0.66 -1.34 14.12
N CYS A 350 -0.29 -0.34 14.93
CA CYS A 350 -1.16 0.33 15.89
C CYS A 350 -2.36 1.04 15.23
N GLU A 351 -2.10 1.87 14.21
CA GLU A 351 -3.14 2.54 13.41
C GLU A 351 -4.13 1.52 12.83
N ILE A 352 -3.61 0.44 12.25
CA ILE A 352 -4.41 -0.63 11.65
C ILE A 352 -5.25 -1.36 12.69
N ARG A 353 -4.69 -1.66 13.86
CA ARG A 353 -5.42 -2.32 14.95
C ARG A 353 -6.54 -1.44 15.49
N ILE A 354 -6.29 -0.15 15.69
CA ILE A 354 -7.23 0.76 16.34
C ILE A 354 -8.35 1.18 15.39
N HIS A 355 -8.03 1.42 14.12
CA HIS A 355 -8.98 2.01 13.16
C HIS A 355 -9.49 1.04 12.11
N ASN A 356 -8.90 -0.16 12.01
CA ASN A 356 -9.33 -1.24 11.13
C ASN A 356 -9.64 -0.83 9.67
N PRO A 357 -8.78 -0.05 8.99
CA PRO A 357 -9.06 0.45 7.65
C PRO A 357 -8.94 -0.67 6.60
N SER A 358 -9.63 -0.50 5.46
CA SER A 358 -9.41 -1.29 4.24
C SER A 358 -8.49 -0.59 3.24
N VAL A 359 -8.33 0.72 3.35
CA VAL A 359 -7.49 1.55 2.45
C VAL A 359 -6.49 2.38 3.26
N LEU A 360 -5.29 2.57 2.74
CA LEU A 360 -4.27 3.39 3.37
C LEU A 360 -3.62 4.35 2.36
N ILE A 361 -3.71 5.64 2.62
CA ILE A 361 -2.95 6.65 1.87
C ILE A 361 -1.55 6.73 2.47
N ILE A 362 -0.53 6.45 1.66
CA ILE A 362 0.88 6.56 2.05
C ILE A 362 1.49 7.73 1.28
N ARG A 363 1.92 8.76 2.02
CA ARG A 363 2.59 9.92 1.45
C ARG A 363 3.71 10.38 2.38
N LEU A 364 4.93 10.04 1.97
CA LEU A 364 6.18 10.28 2.69
C LEU A 364 7.28 10.67 1.70
N GLY A 365 8.43 11.08 2.23
CA GLY A 365 9.64 11.30 1.44
C GLY A 365 10.13 12.74 1.44
N SER A 366 9.38 13.70 1.99
CA SER A 366 9.85 15.09 2.13
C SER A 366 11.00 15.19 3.13
N ASN A 367 10.96 14.38 4.20
CA ASN A 367 12.02 14.32 5.21
C ASN A 367 13.17 13.39 4.83
N ASP A 368 12.99 12.52 3.82
CA ASP A 368 13.99 11.49 3.46
C ASP A 368 15.00 11.95 2.39
N ALA A 369 15.44 13.21 2.45
CA ALA A 369 16.40 13.76 1.48
C ALA A 369 17.79 13.09 1.62
N GLY A 370 18.41 12.75 0.48
CA GLY A 370 19.78 12.22 0.44
C GLY A 370 19.94 10.72 0.76
N ILE A 371 18.85 9.99 1.01
CA ILE A 371 18.89 8.56 1.39
C ILE A 371 18.02 7.64 0.50
N PRO A 372 18.14 7.71 -0.84
CA PRO A 372 17.20 7.04 -1.76
C PRO A 372 17.08 5.52 -1.57
N ARG A 373 18.18 4.82 -1.24
CA ARG A 373 18.14 3.37 -0.96
C ARG A 373 17.32 3.04 0.30
N SER A 374 17.38 3.92 1.30
CA SER A 374 16.60 3.75 2.53
C SER A 374 15.13 4.00 2.27
N VAL A 375 14.80 5.02 1.46
CA VAL A 375 13.43 5.33 1.04
C VAL A 375 12.80 4.16 0.30
N ASP A 376 13.48 3.63 -0.73
CA ASP A 376 12.97 2.48 -1.49
C ASP A 376 12.71 1.27 -0.58
N ARG A 377 13.68 0.90 0.26
CA ARG A 377 13.52 -0.20 1.20
C ARG A 377 12.35 0.03 2.18
N SER A 378 12.27 1.21 2.76
CA SER A 378 11.31 1.50 3.83
C SER A 378 9.88 1.58 3.28
N LEU A 379 9.68 2.28 2.15
CA LEU A 379 8.38 2.36 1.50
C LEU A 379 7.91 0.98 1.02
N ARG A 380 8.81 0.14 0.47
CA ARG A 380 8.46 -1.26 0.15
C ARG A 380 8.03 -2.04 1.38
N GLY A 381 8.73 -1.90 2.50
CA GLY A 381 8.35 -2.53 3.76
C GLY A 381 6.95 -2.11 4.23
N ILE A 382 6.63 -0.81 4.16
CA ILE A 382 5.29 -0.28 4.49
C ILE A 382 4.24 -0.90 3.58
N VAL A 383 4.49 -0.92 2.27
CA VAL A 383 3.58 -1.49 1.28
C VAL A 383 3.36 -2.99 1.51
N ASP A 384 4.44 -3.75 1.72
CA ASP A 384 4.38 -5.18 2.04
C ASP A 384 3.52 -5.40 3.28
N PHE A 385 3.73 -4.61 4.35
CA PHE A 385 2.94 -4.69 5.58
C PHE A 385 1.45 -4.45 5.32
N CYS A 386 1.10 -3.46 4.50
CA CYS A 386 -0.29 -3.17 4.15
C CYS A 386 -0.95 -4.35 3.42
N ILE A 387 -0.29 -4.87 2.37
CA ILE A 387 -0.81 -5.97 1.57
C ILE A 387 -1.00 -7.23 2.41
N MET A 388 -0.04 -7.57 3.28
CA MET A 388 -0.14 -8.74 4.16
C MET A 388 -1.25 -8.60 5.22
N ASN A 389 -1.70 -7.37 5.50
CA ASN A 389 -2.80 -7.07 6.42
C ASN A 389 -4.13 -6.80 5.71
N GLY A 390 -4.21 -7.06 4.40
CA GLY A 390 -5.43 -6.89 3.60
C GLY A 390 -5.84 -5.43 3.42
N ILE A 391 -4.87 -4.53 3.33
CA ILE A 391 -5.08 -3.08 3.23
C ILE A 391 -4.56 -2.58 1.89
N ILE A 392 -5.42 -1.92 1.14
CA ILE A 392 -5.14 -1.37 -0.19
C ILE A 392 -4.27 -0.12 -0.05
N PRO A 393 -3.00 -0.14 -0.49
CA PRO A 393 -2.14 1.04 -0.43
C PRO A 393 -2.39 1.97 -1.62
N ILE A 394 -2.56 3.26 -1.33
CA ILE A 394 -2.50 4.37 -2.30
C ILE A 394 -1.16 5.08 -2.09
N LEU A 395 -0.32 5.17 -3.13
CA LEU A 395 0.97 5.86 -3.06
C LEU A 395 0.84 7.29 -3.62
N GLY A 396 1.15 8.30 -2.80
CA GLY A 396 1.13 9.71 -3.21
C GLY A 396 2.53 10.29 -3.42
N THR A 397 2.82 10.86 -4.59
CA THR A 397 4.07 11.62 -4.82
C THR A 397 4.06 12.96 -4.11
N LYS A 398 5.22 13.45 -3.65
CA LYS A 398 5.35 14.72 -2.91
C LYS A 398 5.51 15.94 -3.83
N ALA A 399 5.21 17.12 -3.27
CA ALA A 399 5.27 18.38 -4.00
C ALA A 399 6.62 19.10 -3.89
N ASP A 400 7.30 18.99 -2.75
CA ASP A 400 8.59 19.66 -2.52
C ASP A 400 9.71 19.08 -3.39
N ARG A 401 10.83 19.79 -3.45
CA ARG A 401 12.05 19.41 -4.16
C ARG A 401 13.28 19.34 -3.25
N PHE A 402 13.10 19.09 -1.95
CA PHE A 402 14.22 19.01 -1.00
C PHE A 402 15.17 17.85 -1.25
N ASP A 403 14.71 16.79 -1.90
CA ASP A 403 15.52 15.67 -2.38
C ASP A 403 16.21 15.95 -3.72
N GLY A 404 16.02 17.13 -4.31
CA GLY A 404 16.65 17.61 -5.54
C GLY A 404 15.68 17.92 -6.68
N ALA A 405 16.17 18.59 -7.72
CA ALA A 405 15.35 19.10 -8.83
C ALA A 405 14.53 18.01 -9.55
N ASN A 406 15.08 16.81 -9.68
CA ASN A 406 14.43 15.66 -10.33
C ASN A 406 13.59 14.79 -9.38
N SER A 407 13.54 15.17 -8.10
CA SER A 407 12.92 14.43 -6.99
C SER A 407 13.11 12.91 -7.04
N PRO A 408 14.31 12.41 -6.67
CA PRO A 408 14.59 10.98 -6.57
C PRO A 408 13.55 10.19 -5.76
N ASN A 409 12.97 10.78 -4.71
CA ASN A 409 11.96 10.10 -3.89
C ASN A 409 10.66 9.91 -4.67
N ASN A 410 10.23 10.87 -5.51
CA ASN A 410 9.08 10.66 -6.40
C ASN A 410 9.35 9.59 -7.46
N GLN A 411 10.58 9.47 -7.96
CA GLN A 411 10.94 8.40 -8.89
C GLN A 411 10.83 7.02 -8.22
N ILE A 412 11.27 6.91 -6.97
CA ILE A 412 11.12 5.69 -6.15
C ILE A 412 9.64 5.37 -5.92
N ILE A 413 8.82 6.36 -5.53
CA ILE A 413 7.37 6.16 -5.31
C ILE A 413 6.69 5.62 -6.57
N ARG A 414 6.98 6.21 -7.74
CA ARG A 414 6.48 5.73 -9.05
C ARG A 414 6.92 4.31 -9.35
N GLN A 415 8.19 3.99 -9.07
CA GLN A 415 8.73 2.65 -9.29
C GLN A 415 8.06 1.61 -8.38
N ILE A 416 7.85 1.92 -7.10
CA ILE A 416 7.17 1.02 -6.17
C ILE A 416 5.72 0.80 -6.61
N ALA A 417 5.00 1.84 -7.01
CA ALA A 417 3.64 1.69 -7.53
C ALA A 417 3.60 0.75 -8.74
N THR A 418 4.57 0.90 -9.66
CA THR A 418 4.72 0.02 -10.82
C THR A 418 5.04 -1.42 -10.41
N ASP A 419 6.02 -1.63 -9.54
CA ASP A 419 6.47 -2.97 -9.16
C ASP A 419 5.35 -3.76 -8.49
N TYR A 420 4.59 -3.10 -7.61
CA TYR A 420 3.53 -3.73 -6.83
C TYR A 420 2.18 -3.73 -7.52
N GLY A 421 2.00 -2.98 -8.62
CA GLY A 421 0.69 -2.80 -9.25
C GLY A 421 -0.27 -2.07 -8.31
N LEU A 422 0.13 -0.90 -7.81
CA LEU A 422 -0.66 -0.08 -6.89
C LEU A 422 -1.14 1.19 -7.57
N LEU A 423 -2.22 1.75 -7.04
CA LEU A 423 -2.70 3.06 -7.45
C LEU A 423 -1.65 4.10 -7.07
N LEU A 424 -1.21 4.85 -8.08
CA LEU A 424 -0.34 6.01 -7.91
C LEU A 424 -1.17 7.28 -8.01
N TRP A 425 -1.18 8.04 -6.93
CA TRP A 425 -1.66 9.41 -6.89
C TRP A 425 -0.49 10.36 -7.19
N GLU A 426 -0.40 10.73 -8.46
CA GLU A 426 0.68 11.50 -9.07
C GLU A 426 0.47 13.01 -8.86
N TYR A 427 0.48 13.43 -7.59
CA TYR A 427 0.32 14.82 -7.20
C TYR A 427 1.46 15.74 -7.67
N ASP A 428 2.66 15.23 -7.93
CA ASP A 428 3.81 16.05 -8.36
C ASP A 428 3.56 16.72 -9.72
N LEU A 429 2.86 16.04 -10.64
CA LEU A 429 2.39 16.65 -11.89
C LEU A 429 1.48 17.85 -11.63
N ILE A 430 0.52 17.69 -10.70
CA ILE A 430 -0.43 18.75 -10.36
C ILE A 430 0.24 19.89 -9.61
N ALA A 431 1.15 19.59 -8.69
CA ALA A 431 2.00 20.58 -8.06
C ALA A 431 2.74 21.43 -9.11
N GLY A 432 3.20 20.84 -10.21
CA GLY A 432 3.80 21.57 -11.33
C GLY A 432 2.91 22.66 -11.96
N THR A 433 1.58 22.56 -11.83
CA THR A 433 0.63 23.56 -12.37
C THR A 433 0.36 24.72 -11.41
N LEU A 434 0.73 24.59 -10.13
CA LEU A 434 0.40 25.56 -9.10
C LEU A 434 1.49 26.64 -8.97
N PRO A 435 1.12 27.90 -8.67
CA PRO A 435 2.08 28.92 -8.27
C PRO A 435 2.94 28.43 -7.10
N ASN A 436 4.26 28.52 -7.23
CA ASN A 436 5.23 27.99 -6.25
C ASN A 436 4.96 26.51 -5.87
N ARG A 437 4.43 25.72 -6.81
CA ARG A 437 4.03 24.33 -6.58
C ARG A 437 2.95 24.12 -5.51
N GLY A 438 2.22 25.18 -5.18
CA GLY A 438 1.23 25.20 -4.11
C GLY A 438 1.85 25.23 -2.71
N LEU A 439 3.13 25.60 -2.60
CA LEU A 439 3.90 25.58 -1.36
C LEU A 439 3.98 26.97 -0.72
N THR A 440 4.13 27.01 0.61
CA THR A 440 4.44 28.22 1.35
C THR A 440 5.92 28.61 1.21
N GLY A 441 6.36 29.64 1.94
CA GLY A 441 7.74 30.11 1.92
C GLY A 441 8.76 29.10 2.48
N ASP A 442 8.31 28.07 3.21
CA ASP A 442 9.18 27.01 3.70
C ASP A 442 9.53 25.95 2.65
N GLY A 443 8.85 25.94 1.50
CA GLY A 443 9.09 25.00 0.42
C GLY A 443 8.65 23.55 0.69
N VAL A 444 7.85 23.29 1.73
CA VAL A 444 7.33 21.94 2.06
C VAL A 444 5.83 21.95 2.27
N HIS A 445 5.35 22.85 3.13
CA HIS A 445 3.94 22.87 3.50
C HIS A 445 3.16 23.59 2.42
N MET A 446 1.92 23.15 2.24
CA MET A 446 1.06 23.69 1.20
C MET A 446 0.41 25.00 1.64
N ASN A 447 0.21 25.90 0.69
CA ASN A 447 -0.57 27.11 0.94
C ASN A 447 -2.07 26.77 1.00
N PHE A 448 -2.81 27.58 1.74
CA PHE A 448 -4.20 27.28 2.12
C PHE A 448 -5.21 28.22 1.46
N THR A 449 -6.35 27.66 1.08
CA THR A 449 -7.58 28.38 0.71
C THR A 449 -8.79 27.52 1.07
N ALA A 450 -9.99 28.08 1.01
CA ALA A 450 -11.22 27.33 1.24
C ALA A 450 -11.42 26.26 0.15
N HIS A 451 -11.97 25.10 0.52
CA HIS A 451 -12.30 23.99 -0.38
C HIS A 451 -13.61 24.25 -1.12
N ASP A 452 -13.70 25.39 -1.80
CA ASP A 452 -14.83 25.77 -2.65
C ASP A 452 -14.43 25.65 -4.13
N TYR A 453 -14.70 24.48 -4.70
CA TYR A 453 -14.34 24.13 -6.07
C TYR A 453 -15.24 24.79 -7.13
N THR A 454 -16.17 25.67 -6.73
CA THR A 454 -16.83 26.61 -7.64
C THR A 454 -15.96 27.83 -7.93
N GLN A 455 -14.94 28.08 -7.10
CA GLN A 455 -14.07 29.24 -7.21
C GLN A 455 -12.77 28.89 -7.96
N PRO A 456 -12.33 29.73 -8.92
CA PRO A 456 -11.03 29.54 -9.58
C PRO A 456 -9.84 29.52 -8.61
N SER A 457 -9.96 30.16 -7.44
CA SER A 457 -8.92 30.14 -6.41
C SER A 457 -8.66 28.76 -5.85
N ALA A 458 -9.67 27.87 -5.74
CA ALA A 458 -9.48 26.52 -5.22
C ALA A 458 -8.47 25.69 -6.04
N PHE A 459 -8.25 26.07 -7.30
CA PHE A 459 -7.33 25.40 -8.23
C PHE A 459 -5.92 26.00 -8.27
N ARG A 460 -5.65 27.02 -7.43
CA ARG A 460 -4.35 27.71 -7.36
C ARG A 460 -3.59 27.48 -6.05
N PHE A 461 -4.19 26.76 -5.10
CA PHE A 461 -3.62 26.52 -3.78
C PHE A 461 -3.42 25.03 -3.52
N GLY A 462 -2.30 24.70 -2.89
CA GLY A 462 -1.85 23.34 -2.62
C GLY A 462 -2.87 22.55 -1.82
N HIS A 463 -3.31 23.03 -0.65
CA HIS A 463 -4.20 22.23 0.21
C HIS A 463 -5.53 21.85 -0.46
N SER A 464 -6.10 22.78 -1.23
CA SER A 464 -7.37 22.56 -1.92
C SER A 464 -7.25 21.50 -3.02
N VAL A 465 -6.26 21.63 -3.91
CA VAL A 465 -6.06 20.66 -5.01
C VAL A 465 -5.51 19.32 -4.49
N HIS A 466 -4.69 19.35 -3.44
CA HIS A 466 -4.21 18.16 -2.74
C HIS A 466 -5.37 17.35 -2.16
N SER A 467 -6.31 18.00 -1.48
CA SER A 467 -7.48 17.31 -0.94
C SER A 467 -8.41 16.81 -2.03
N LEU A 468 -8.61 17.59 -3.11
CA LEU A 468 -9.46 17.20 -4.25
C LEU A 468 -8.92 15.93 -4.93
N THR A 469 -7.64 15.93 -5.29
CA THR A 469 -7.04 14.81 -6.02
C THR A 469 -6.81 13.60 -5.13
N GLY A 470 -6.59 13.79 -3.82
CA GLY A 470 -6.63 12.71 -2.84
C GLY A 470 -8.03 12.07 -2.74
N LEU A 471 -9.09 12.87 -2.83
CA LEU A 471 -10.48 12.38 -2.83
C LEU A 471 -10.78 11.58 -4.11
N MET A 472 -10.26 12.00 -5.27
CA MET A 472 -10.34 11.22 -6.51
C MET A 472 -9.58 9.88 -6.43
N ALA A 473 -8.45 9.83 -5.71
CA ALA A 473 -7.73 8.57 -5.50
C ALA A 473 -8.56 7.58 -4.65
N LEU A 474 -9.23 8.07 -3.61
CA LEU A 474 -10.16 7.26 -2.81
C LEU A 474 -11.38 6.81 -3.64
N GLU A 475 -11.92 7.68 -4.49
CA GLU A 475 -13.02 7.37 -5.40
C GLU A 475 -12.68 6.22 -6.34
N ALA A 476 -11.49 6.26 -6.95
CA ALA A 476 -11.03 5.23 -7.86
C ALA A 476 -10.94 3.86 -7.17
N VAL A 477 -10.44 3.80 -5.93
CA VAL A 477 -10.44 2.56 -5.13
C VAL A 477 -11.87 2.14 -4.77
N MET A 478 -12.71 3.08 -4.31
CA MET A 478 -14.10 2.82 -3.94
C MET A 478 -14.90 2.19 -5.09
N ASN A 479 -14.72 2.70 -6.31
CA ASN A 479 -15.40 2.15 -7.49
C ASN A 479 -14.97 0.71 -7.78
N VAL A 480 -13.69 0.38 -7.62
CA VAL A 480 -13.19 -0.99 -7.83
C VAL A 480 -13.81 -1.94 -6.80
N ILE A 481 -13.84 -1.57 -5.52
CA ILE A 481 -14.36 -2.45 -4.45
C ILE A 481 -15.89 -2.60 -4.49
N GLN A 482 -16.62 -1.60 -4.99
CA GLN A 482 -18.08 -1.62 -5.07
C GLN A 482 -18.61 -2.35 -6.31
N GLN A 483 -17.85 -2.42 -7.41
CA GLN A 483 -18.25 -3.15 -8.60
C GLN A 483 -18.42 -4.66 -8.37
N ASP A 484 -17.76 -5.22 -7.36
CA ASP A 484 -17.78 -6.66 -7.02
C ASP A 484 -18.54 -6.97 -5.71
N SER A 485 -19.28 -6.00 -5.17
CA SER A 485 -20.17 -6.25 -4.02
C SER A 485 -21.44 -6.97 -4.52
N PRO A 486 -21.76 -8.19 -4.02
CA PRO A 486 -22.87 -9.00 -4.52
C PRO A 486 -24.25 -8.40 -4.27
#